data_AF-A0A2S9GIG2-F1
#
_entry.id   AF-A0A2S9GIG2-F1
#
_cell.length_a   1.000
_cell.length_b   1.000
_cell.length_c   1.000
_cell.angle_alpha   90.00
_cell.angle_beta   90.00
_cell.angle_gamma   90.00
#
_symmetry.space_group_name_H-M   'P 1'
#
loop_
_entity.id
_entity.type
_entity.pdbx_description
1 polymer ?
#
loop_
_entity_poly.entity_id
_entity_poly.type
_entity_poly.pdbx_seq_one_letter_code
_entity_poly.pdbx_strand_id
1 'polypeptide(L)'
;LFAIEMGLARLWQSWGIEPDVVLGHSVGQYAAACVAGVFSLDDGARLMAERGRLFGSLPEGGRMVAVFTDAKTVEEIAGEFPRV
;
A
#
# COMPACT_ATOMS: atom_id res chain seq x y z
N LEU A 1 -2.93 4.52 8.86
CA LEU A 1 -1.84 4.90 7.93
C LEU A 1 -2.32 5.96 6.96
N PHE A 2 -3.25 5.65 6.04
CA PHE A 2 -3.78 6.61 5.04
C PHE A 2 -4.04 8.03 5.55
N ALA A 3 -4.84 8.18 6.63
CA ALA A 3 -5.14 9.51 7.17
C ALA A 3 -3.90 10.27 7.67
N ILE A 4 -2.94 9.55 8.25
CA ILE A 4 -1.65 10.12 8.71
C ILE A 4 -0.81 10.53 7.50
N GLU A 5 -0.70 9.65 6.49
CA GLU A 5 0.05 9.93 5.26
C GLU A 5 -0.52 11.14 4.52
N MET A 6 -1.84 11.25 4.39
CA MET A 6 -2.50 12.41 3.81
C MET A 6 -2.28 13.68 4.65
N GLY A 7 -2.35 13.57 5.98
CA GLY A 7 -2.05 14.69 6.88
C GLY A 7 -0.62 15.20 6.71
N LEU A 8 0.36 14.29 6.64
CA LEU A 8 1.76 14.63 6.41
C LEU A 8 1.99 15.22 5.02
N ALA A 9 1.38 14.66 3.98
CA ALA A 9 1.47 15.21 2.63
C ALA A 9 0.93 16.65 2.58
N ARG A 10 -0.25 16.90 3.17
CA ARG A 10 -0.83 18.25 3.27
C ARG A 10 0.03 19.20 4.11
N LEU A 11 0.69 18.71 5.16
CA LEU A 11 1.63 19.50 5.95
C LEU A 11 2.82 19.95 5.08
N TRP A 12 3.44 19.04 4.35
CA TRP A 12 4.55 19.38 3.44
C TRP A 12 4.12 20.38 2.34
N GLN A 13 2.96 20.16 1.72
CA GLN A 13 2.40 21.10 0.74
C GLN A 13 2.11 22.47 1.35
N SER A 14 1.66 22.52 2.61
CA SER A 14 1.45 23.80 3.32
C SER A 14 2.74 24.59 3.54
N TRP A 15 3.91 23.92 3.50
CA TRP A 15 5.23 24.54 3.53
C TRP A 15 5.76 24.87 2.13
N GLY A 16 4.93 24.70 1.09
CA GLY A 16 5.28 24.97 -0.30
C GLY A 16 6.07 23.84 -0.98
N ILE A 17 6.13 22.64 -0.37
CA ILE A 17 6.78 21.48 -0.98
C ILE A 17 5.77 20.72 -1.82
N GLU A 18 5.94 20.78 -3.14
CA GLU A 18 5.15 20.01 -4.10
C GLU A 18 6.00 18.86 -4.67
N PRO A 19 5.52 17.60 -4.58
CA PRO A 19 6.28 16.46 -5.08
C PRO A 19 6.18 16.36 -6.61
N ASP A 20 7.32 16.23 -7.29
CA ASP A 20 7.36 15.92 -8.73
C ASP A 20 6.92 14.47 -9.02
N VAL A 21 7.19 13.56 -8.08
CA VAL A 21 6.88 12.12 -8.16
C VAL A 21 6.45 11.62 -6.79
N VAL A 22 5.45 10.74 -6.78
CA VAL A 22 5.00 10.05 -5.57
C VAL A 22 4.97 8.54 -5.80
N LEU A 23 5.37 7.79 -4.78
CA LEU A 23 5.40 6.33 -4.74
C LEU A 23 4.90 5.88 -3.37
N GLY A 24 4.14 4.79 -3.36
CA GLY A 24 3.69 4.15 -2.13
C GLY A 24 3.92 2.66 -2.21
N HIS A 25 4.10 2.01 -1.05
CA HIS A 25 4.20 0.56 -0.97
C HIS A 25 2.90 -0.02 -0.40
N SER A 26 2.28 -0.97 -1.11
CA SER A 26 1.03 -1.62 -0.69
C SER A 26 -0.04 -0.60 -0.30
N VAL A 27 -0.36 -0.45 0.99
CA VAL A 27 -1.36 0.51 1.50
C VAL A 27 -1.00 1.97 1.23
N GLY A 28 0.28 2.32 1.16
CA GLY A 28 0.72 3.68 0.92
C GLY A 28 0.42 4.17 -0.50
N GLN A 29 0.17 3.25 -1.45
CA GLN A 29 -0.18 3.61 -2.84
C GLN A 29 -1.47 4.42 -2.92
N TYR A 30 -2.41 4.22 -1.98
CA TYR A 30 -3.65 4.97 -1.96
C TYR A 30 -3.42 6.44 -1.61
N ALA A 31 -2.55 6.72 -0.63
CA ALA A 31 -2.17 8.09 -0.29
C ALA A 31 -1.39 8.73 -1.45
N ALA A 32 -0.43 8.01 -2.04
CA ALA A 32 0.31 8.49 -3.21
C ALA A 32 -0.62 8.83 -4.39
N ALA A 33 -1.60 7.98 -4.69
CA ALA A 33 -2.57 8.22 -5.75
C ALA A 33 -3.48 9.43 -5.47
N CYS A 34 -3.89 9.65 -4.21
CA CYS A 34 -4.60 10.89 -3.82
C CYS A 34 -3.74 12.13 -4.03
N VAL A 35 -2.46 12.09 -3.61
CA VAL A 35 -1.53 13.23 -3.77
C VAL A 35 -1.26 13.52 -5.24
N ALA A 36 -1.14 12.48 -6.08
CA ALA A 36 -1.02 12.61 -7.53
C ALA A 36 -2.31 13.05 -8.25
N GLY A 37 -3.43 13.20 -7.53
CA GLY A 37 -4.71 13.62 -8.11
C GLY A 37 -5.44 12.54 -8.91
N VAL A 38 -5.07 11.27 -8.78
CA VAL A 38 -5.74 10.14 -9.48
C VAL A 38 -7.17 9.96 -8.98
N PHE A 39 -7.40 10.14 -7.68
CA PHE A 39 -8.73 10.17 -7.09
C PHE A 39 -8.79 11.12 -5.88
N SER A 40 -10.02 11.51 -5.51
CA SER A 40 -10.27 12.42 -4.39
C SER A 40 -9.87 11.81 -3.04
N LEU A 41 -9.71 12.65 -2.01
CA LEU A 41 -9.46 12.18 -0.64
C LEU A 41 -10.60 11.26 -0.15
N ASP A 42 -11.84 11.61 -0.46
CA ASP A 42 -13.02 10.86 -0.03
C ASP A 42 -13.07 9.48 -0.69
N ASP A 43 -12.77 9.40 -1.99
CA ASP A 43 -12.70 8.13 -2.70
C ASP A 43 -11.52 7.28 -2.20
N GLY A 44 -10.36 7.89 -1.95
CA GLY A 44 -9.21 7.21 -1.36
C GLY A 44 -9.52 6.64 0.03
N ALA A 45 -10.24 7.40 0.87
CA ALA A 45 -10.67 6.94 2.18
C ALA A 45 -11.66 5.77 2.09
N ARG A 46 -12.62 5.82 1.17
CA ARG A 46 -13.58 4.74 0.91
C ARG A 46 -12.87 3.46 0.43
N LEU A 47 -11.95 3.58 -0.52
CA LEU A 47 -11.16 2.46 -1.03
C LEU A 47 -10.31 1.81 0.07
N MET A 48 -9.66 2.63 0.92
CA MET A 48 -8.86 2.13 2.04
C MET A 48 -9.74 1.39 3.06
N ALA A 49 -10.91 1.94 3.40
CA ALA A 49 -11.85 1.33 4.33
C ALA A 49 -12.37 -0.01 3.79
N GLU A 50 -12.77 -0.06 2.52
CA GLU A 50 -13.30 -1.28 1.91
C GLU A 50 -12.21 -2.36 1.77
N ARG A 51 -10.98 -1.97 1.40
CA ARG A 51 -9.85 -2.90 1.40
C ARG A 51 -9.61 -3.47 2.79
N GLY A 52 -9.63 -2.63 3.84
CA GLY A 52 -9.48 -3.07 5.22
C GLY A 52 -10.57 -4.07 5.62
N ARG A 53 -11.83 -3.79 5.27
CA ARG A 53 -12.97 -4.68 5.52
C ARG A 53 -12.80 -6.04 4.83
N LEU A 54 -12.40 -6.04 3.56
CA LEU A 54 -12.18 -7.27 2.78
C LEU A 54 -11.02 -8.09 3.36
N PHE A 55 -9.89 -7.46 3.67
CA PHE A 55 -8.75 -8.13 4.30
C PHE A 55 -9.12 -8.71 5.68
N GLY A 56 -9.91 -7.97 6.47
CA GLY A 56 -10.42 -8.45 7.76
C GLY A 56 -11.41 -9.60 7.66
N SER A 57 -11.95 -9.87 6.47
CA SER A 57 -12.88 -10.99 6.20
C SER A 57 -12.21 -12.24 5.62
N LEU A 58 -10.90 -12.20 5.37
CA LEU A 58 -10.16 -13.34 4.85
C LEU A 58 -10.10 -14.47 5.89
N PRO A 59 -10.10 -15.75 5.47
CA PRO A 59 -9.88 -16.87 6.37
C PRO A 59 -8.55 -16.75 7.12
N GLU A 60 -8.53 -17.28 8.34
CA GLU A 60 -7.28 -17.43 9.08
C GLU A 60 -6.35 -18.45 8.40
N GLY A 61 -5.05 -18.34 8.67
CA GLY A 61 -4.03 -19.29 8.18
C GLY A 61 -3.00 -18.68 7.22
N GLY A 62 -3.30 -17.54 6.60
CA GLY A 62 -2.32 -16.80 5.80
C GLY A 62 -1.10 -16.38 6.62
N ARG A 63 0.10 -16.43 6.00
CA ARG A 63 1.38 -16.03 6.61
C ARG A 63 2.20 -15.21 5.61
N MET A 64 3.06 -14.36 6.14
CA MET A 64 4.03 -13.60 5.37
C MET A 64 5.38 -13.68 6.09
N VAL A 65 6.46 -13.75 5.33
CA VAL A 65 7.83 -13.79 5.86
C VAL A 65 8.74 -12.92 5.00
N ALA A 66 9.67 -12.22 5.62
CA ALA A 66 10.73 -11.52 4.91
C ALA A 66 11.88 -12.50 4.64
N VAL A 67 12.26 -12.64 3.38
CA VAL A 67 13.37 -13.50 2.94
C VAL A 67 14.47 -12.61 2.36
N PHE A 68 15.69 -12.77 2.85
CA PHE A 68 16.84 -11.96 2.47
C PHE A 68 17.56 -12.56 1.26
N THR A 69 16.86 -12.58 0.12
CA THR A 69 17.39 -13.04 -1.16
C THR A 69 16.67 -12.29 -2.30
N ASP A 70 17.09 -12.49 -3.54
CA ASP A 70 16.44 -11.90 -4.69
C ASP A 70 15.11 -12.61 -5.04
N ALA A 71 14.22 -11.90 -5.74
CA ALA A 71 12.89 -12.43 -6.07
C ALA A 71 12.96 -13.70 -6.92
N LYS A 72 13.93 -13.82 -7.83
CA LYS A 72 14.04 -14.96 -8.73
C LYS A 72 14.34 -16.24 -7.94
N THR A 73 15.26 -16.17 -6.98
CA THR A 73 15.56 -17.29 -6.08
C THR A 73 14.31 -17.73 -5.29
N VAL A 74 13.50 -16.78 -4.80
CA VAL A 74 12.24 -17.10 -4.09
C VAL A 74 11.23 -17.76 -5.02
N GLU A 75 11.05 -17.25 -6.23
CA GLU A 75 10.10 -17.76 -7.22
C GLU A 75 10.43 -19.19 -7.66
N GLU A 76 11.72 -19.48 -7.92
CA GLU A 76 12.20 -20.82 -8.28
C GLU A 76 11.87 -21.84 -7.17
N ILE A 77 12.21 -21.51 -5.91
CA ILE A 77 11.96 -22.40 -4.76
C ILE A 77 10.47 -22.54 -4.48
N ALA A 78 9.71 -21.43 -4.46
CA ALA A 78 8.28 -21.45 -4.18
C ALA A 78 7.50 -22.29 -5.21
N GLY A 79 7.97 -22.33 -6.46
CA GLY A 79 7.42 -23.18 -7.52
C GLY A 79 7.47 -24.69 -7.20
N GLU A 80 8.42 -25.13 -6.36
CA GLU A 80 8.51 -26.51 -5.89
C GLU A 80 7.42 -26.87 -4.85
N PHE A 81 6.77 -25.86 -4.25
CA PHE A 81 5.80 -26.01 -3.16
C PHE A 81 4.42 -25.37 -3.48
N PRO A 82 3.70 -25.79 -4.54
CA PRO A 82 2.50 -25.09 -5.04
C PRO A 82 1.26 -25.17 -4.15
N ARG A 83 1.31 -25.90 -3.02
CA ARG A 83 0.18 -26.13 -2.11
C ARG A 83 0.51 -25.81 -0.65
N VAL A 84 1.64 -25.17 -0.39
CA VAL A 84 2.01 -24.66 0.94
C VAL A 84 1.47 -23.24 1.08
#